data_AF-A0A2H5YMH4-F1
#
_entry.id   AF-A0A2H5YMH4-F1
#
_cell.length_a   1.000
_cell.length_b   1.000
_cell.length_c   1.000
_cell.angle_alpha   90.00
_cell.angle_beta   90.00
_cell.angle_gamma   90.00
#
_symmetry.space_group_name_H-M   'P 1'
#
loop_
_entity.id
_entity.type
_entity.pdbx_description
1 polymer ?
#
loop_
_entity_poly.entity_id
_entity_poly.type
_entity_poly.pdbx_seq_one_letter_code
_entity_poly.pdbx_strand_id
1 'polypeptide(L)'
;MSCRAAQVYLGGGLELTVYRDGRAAIEAGCTLECGRCYYRSDCFHRLEVKEPDRAWHLVAAFWPQLSAREREAVREVFDGALRGRQPTR
;
A
#
# COMPACT_ATOMS: atom_id res chain seq x y z
N MET A 1 -8.13 7.22 -18.73
CA MET A 1 -8.91 6.35 -17.82
C MET A 1 -8.43 6.61 -16.40
N SER A 2 -9.27 7.22 -15.56
CA SER A 2 -8.93 7.52 -14.17
C SER A 2 -8.99 6.22 -13.37
N CYS A 3 -7.84 5.57 -13.21
CA CYS A 3 -7.67 4.49 -12.23
C CYS A 3 -7.79 5.13 -10.84
N ARG A 4 -9.01 5.30 -10.33
CA ARG A 4 -9.21 5.72 -8.94
C ARG A 4 -8.71 4.60 -8.04
N ALA A 5 -7.51 4.76 -7.53
CA ALA A 5 -6.94 3.96 -6.47
C ALA A 5 -7.10 4.71 -5.15
N ALA A 6 -7.31 3.97 -4.06
CA ALA A 6 -7.32 4.51 -2.72
C ALA A 6 -5.94 4.31 -2.11
N GLN A 7 -5.37 5.39 -1.56
CA GLN A 7 -3.99 5.42 -1.06
C GLN A 7 -3.98 5.69 0.45
N VAL A 8 -3.09 5.00 1.17
CA VAL A 8 -2.81 5.23 2.59
C VAL A 8 -1.31 5.33 2.78
N TYR A 9 -0.85 6.42 3.38
CA TYR A 9 0.51 6.55 3.87
C TYR A 9 0.61 5.86 5.22
N LEU A 10 1.52 4.90 5.30
CA LEU A 10 1.87 4.15 6.50
C LEU A 10 3.22 4.66 7.00
N GLY A 11 3.43 4.62 8.31
CA GLY A 11 4.68 4.99 8.95
C GLY A 11 5.88 4.24 8.35
N GLY A 12 7.05 4.87 8.37
CA GLY A 12 8.27 4.28 7.80
C GLY A 12 8.45 4.50 6.29
N GLY A 13 7.74 5.46 5.70
CA GLY A 13 7.89 5.78 4.27
C GLY A 13 7.21 4.77 3.34
N LEU A 14 6.18 4.10 3.86
CA LEU A 14 5.39 3.11 3.15
C LEU A 14 4.11 3.74 2.60
N GLU A 15 3.77 3.45 1.36
CA GLU A 15 2.50 3.84 0.73
C GLU A 15 1.76 2.58 0.28
N LEU A 16 0.53 2.40 0.76
CA LEU A 16 -0.38 1.36 0.30
C LEU A 16 -1.34 1.95 -0.73
N THR A 17 -1.41 1.33 -1.90
CA THR A 17 -2.38 1.63 -2.95
C THR A 17 -3.31 0.43 -3.13
N VAL A 18 -4.63 0.62 -3.02
CA VAL A 18 -5.64 -0.40 -3.35
C VAL A 18 -6.42 0.05 -4.59
N TYR A 19 -6.40 -0.79 -5.62
CA TYR A 19 -7.05 -0.55 -6.89
C TYR A 19 -8.51 -1.02 -6.86
N ARG A 20 -9.34 -0.45 -7.74
CA ARG A 20 -10.76 -0.78 -7.81
C ARG A 20 -11.05 -2.21 -8.28
N ASP A 21 -10.14 -2.78 -9.08
CA ASP A 21 -10.17 -4.19 -9.45
C ASP A 21 -9.71 -5.10 -8.30
N GLY A 22 -9.42 -4.52 -7.13
CA GLY A 22 -9.04 -5.17 -5.89
C GLY A 22 -7.57 -5.58 -5.82
N ARG A 23 -6.75 -5.26 -6.83
CA ARG A 23 -5.30 -5.36 -6.69
C ARG A 23 -4.81 -4.42 -5.59
N ALA A 24 -3.64 -4.71 -5.02
CA ALA A 24 -2.98 -3.81 -4.09
C ALA A 24 -1.49 -3.74 -4.35
N ALA A 25 -0.90 -2.59 -4.07
CA ALA A 25 0.54 -2.38 -4.10
C ALA A 25 0.99 -1.71 -2.80
N ILE A 26 2.14 -2.13 -2.28
CA ILE A 26 2.87 -1.37 -1.26
C ILE A 26 4.15 -0.85 -1.89
N GLU A 27 4.40 0.44 -1.70
CA GLU A 27 5.60 1.14 -2.13
C GLU A 27 6.39 1.58 -0.90
N ALA A 28 7.69 1.35 -0.91
CA ALA A 28 8.62 1.81 0.12
C ALA A 28 9.66 2.72 -0.53
N GLY A 29 9.66 3.99 -0.14
CA GLY A 29 10.73 4.91 -0.48
C GLY A 29 11.94 4.68 0.42
N CYS A 30 13.13 4.59 -0.16
CA CYS A 30 14.39 4.58 0.57
C CYS A 30 15.36 5.60 0.00
N THR A 31 16.23 6.13 0.85
CA THR A 31 17.35 6.96 0.43
C THR A 31 18.63 6.25 0.83
N LEU A 32 19.48 5.96 -0.14
CA LEU A 32 20.83 5.47 0.07
C LEU A 32 21.77 6.68 0.11
N GLU A 33 22.43 6.88 1.24
CA GLU A 33 23.42 7.95 1.40
C GLU A 33 24.78 7.35 1.74
N CYS A 34 25.81 7.72 0.96
CA CYS A 34 27.19 7.41 1.28
C CYS A 34 27.81 8.57 2.06
N GLY A 35 27.97 8.43 3.38
CA GLY A 35 28.57 9.45 4.24
C GLY A 35 30.04 9.79 3.94
N ARG A 36 30.70 9.09 3.00
CA ARG A 36 32.09 9.35 2.58
C ARG A 36 32.19 10.25 1.35
N CYS A 37 31.29 10.10 0.37
CA CYS A 37 31.30 10.90 -0.86
C CYS A 37 30.07 11.80 -1.00
N TYR A 38 29.18 11.83 0.01
CA TYR A 38 27.90 12.55 0.01
C TYR A 38 26.99 12.19 -1.17
N TYR A 39 27.26 11.06 -1.83
CA TYR A 39 26.40 10.53 -2.87
C TYR A 39 25.08 10.10 -2.25
N ARG A 40 23.98 10.59 -2.83
CA ARG A 40 22.62 10.28 -2.41
C ARG A 40 21.87 9.74 -3.62
N SER A 41 21.22 8.60 -3.44
CA SER A 41 20.32 8.01 -4.43
C SER A 41 19.03 7.60 -3.76
N ASP A 42 17.92 7.98 -4.36
CA ASP A 42 16.62 7.48 -3.93
C ASP A 42 16.35 6.13 -4.61
N CYS A 43 15.81 5.20 -3.84
CA CYS A 43 15.38 3.89 -4.29
C CYS A 43 13.88 3.71 -3.98
N PHE A 44 13.20 2.99 -4.87
CA PHE A 44 11.79 2.70 -4.74
C PHE A 44 11.60 1.18 -4.83
N HIS A 45 11.05 0.60 -3.79
CA HIS A 45 10.65 -0.80 -3.79
C HIS A 45 9.14 -0.88 -3.88
N ARG A 46 8.62 -1.56 -4.90
CA ARG A 46 7.18 -1.76 -5.09
C ARG A 46 6.88 -3.25 -5.09
N LEU A 47 5.99 -3.66 -4.20
CA LEU A 47 5.42 -5.00 -4.17
C LEU A 47 3.94 -4.91 -4.59
N GLU A 48 3.58 -5.53 -5.71
CA GLU A 48 2.22 -5.57 -6.22
C GLU A 48 1.64 -6.98 -6.12
N VAL A 49 0.45 -7.09 -5.52
CA VAL A 49 -0.37 -8.31 -5.53
C VAL A 49 -1.48 -8.13 -6.55
N LYS A 50 -1.51 -9.04 -7.51
CA LYS A 50 -2.47 -9.01 -8.63
C LYS A 50 -3.76 -9.73 -8.29
N GLU A 51 -3.72 -10.64 -7.32
CA GLU A 51 -4.86 -11.42 -6.83
C GLU A 51 -5.63 -10.63 -5.76
N PRO A 52 -6.88 -10.22 -6.03
CA PRO A 52 -7.59 -9.32 -5.13
C PRO A 52 -7.98 -9.89 -3.77
N ASP A 53 -8.22 -11.20 -3.72
CA ASP A 53 -8.39 -11.97 -2.49
C ASP A 53 -7.12 -11.96 -1.63
N ARG A 54 -5.96 -11.73 -2.24
CA ARG A 54 -4.66 -11.71 -1.57
C ARG A 54 -4.19 -10.32 -1.19
N ALA A 55 -4.86 -9.25 -1.64
CA ALA A 55 -4.50 -7.87 -1.31
C ALA A 55 -4.40 -7.62 0.20
N TRP A 56 -5.28 -8.26 0.98
CA TRP A 56 -5.25 -8.16 2.45
C TRP A 56 -4.00 -8.78 3.07
N HIS A 57 -3.44 -9.84 2.47
CA HIS A 57 -2.24 -10.51 2.97
C HIS A 57 -1.02 -9.58 2.95
N LEU A 58 -0.97 -8.69 1.95
CA LEU A 58 0.07 -7.67 1.81
C LEU A 58 0.10 -6.74 3.02
N VAL A 59 -1.07 -6.31 3.51
CA VAL A 59 -1.19 -5.45 4.69
C VAL A 59 -1.08 -6.23 6.00
N ALA A 60 -1.59 -7.47 6.04
CA ALA A 60 -1.51 -8.32 7.22
C ALA A 60 -0.07 -8.49 7.73
N ALA A 61 0.91 -8.52 6.83
CA ALA A 61 2.33 -8.60 7.18
C ALA A 61 2.84 -7.38 8.00
N PHE A 62 2.29 -6.19 7.74
CA PHE A 62 2.67 -4.94 8.42
C PHE A 62 1.73 -4.56 9.56
N TRP A 63 0.59 -5.25 9.70
CA TRP A 63 -0.47 -4.95 10.67
C TRP A 63 0.02 -4.71 12.11
N PRO A 64 0.97 -5.51 12.66
CA PRO A 64 1.49 -5.29 14.01
C PRO A 64 2.23 -3.95 14.17
N GLN A 65 2.81 -3.43 13.08
CA GLN A 65 3.63 -2.21 13.07
C GLN A 65 2.78 -0.94 12.84
N LEU A 66 1.54 -1.10 12.39
CA LEU A 66 0.61 0.02 12.18
C LEU A 66 0.02 0.50 13.51
N SER A 67 -0.06 1.82 13.66
CA SER A 67 -0.84 2.51 14.69
C SER A 67 -2.34 2.26 14.52
N ALA A 68 -3.12 2.56 15.56
CA ALA A 68 -4.58 2.44 15.52
C ALA A 68 -5.19 3.26 14.37
N ARG A 69 -4.71 4.48 14.17
CA ARG A 69 -5.16 5.38 13.09
C ARG A 69 -4.85 4.83 11.70
N GLU A 70 -3.68 4.23 11.51
CA GLU A 70 -3.30 3.64 10.22
C GLU A 70 -4.11 2.38 9.93
N ARG A 71 -4.36 1.54 10.93
CA ARG A 71 -5.24 0.36 10.77
C ARG A 71 -6.66 0.76 10.37
N GLU A 72 -7.15 1.87 10.91
CA GLU A 72 -8.46 2.42 10.55
C GLU A 72 -8.49 2.94 9.12
N ALA A 73 -7.48 3.73 8.71
CA ALA A 73 -7.33 4.21 7.34
C ALA A 73 -7.23 3.05 6.32
N VAL A 74 -6.48 2.00 6.65
CA VAL A 74 -6.41 0.79 5.80
C VAL A 74 -7.77 0.13 5.66
N ARG A 75 -8.52 -0.02 6.76
CA ARG A 75 -9.87 -0.60 6.72
C ARG A 75 -10.79 0.20 5.82
N GLU A 76 -10.79 1.53 5.95
CA GLU A 76 -11.60 2.42 5.11
C GLU A 76 -11.27 2.29 3.64
N VAL A 77 -9.98 2.16 3.30
CA VAL A 77 -9.53 1.97 1.92
C VAL A 77 -9.94 0.62 1.35
N PHE A 78 -9.78 -0.47 2.11
CA PHE A 78 -10.25 -1.79 1.69
C PHE A 78 -11.78 -1.83 1.56
N ASP A 79 -12.51 -1.30 2.54
CA ASP A 79 -13.97 -1.20 2.48
C ASP A 79 -14.41 -0.36 1.28
N GLY A 80 -13.82 0.82 1.07
CA GLY A 80 -14.16 1.71 -0.04
C GLY A 80 -13.87 1.10 -1.41
N ALA A 81 -12.72 0.43 -1.55
CA ALA A 81 -12.32 -0.22 -2.80
C ALA A 81 -13.17 -1.49 -3.08
N LEU A 82 -13.49 -2.28 -2.06
CA LEU A 82 -14.21 -3.55 -2.19
C LEU A 82 -15.74 -3.41 -2.15
N ARG A 83 -16.31 -2.36 -1.57
CA ARG A 83 -17.77 -2.08 -1.63
C ARG A 83 -18.30 -1.89 -3.06
N GLY A 84 -17.42 -1.61 -4.02
CA GLY A 84 -17.75 -1.60 -5.45
C GLY A 84 -17.94 -2.99 -6.08
N ARG A 85 -17.59 -4.07 -5.38
CA ARG A 85 -17.88 -5.45 -5.81
C ARG A 85 -19.25 -5.85 -5.32
N GLN A 86 -20.27 -5.64 -6.14
CA GLN A 86 -21.44 -6.51 -6.04
C GLN A 86 -20.94 -7.95 -6.19
N PRO A 87 -21.30 -8.88 -5.29
CA PRO A 87 -21.06 -10.29 -5.53
C PRO A 87 -21.83 -10.65 -6.80
N THR A 88 -21.13 -10.92 -7.89
CA THR A 88 -21.72 -11.60 -9.05
C THR A 88 -22.14 -12.98 -8.54
N ARG A 89 -23.45 -13.12 -8.33
CA ARG A 89 -24.12 -14.40 -8.09
C ARG A 89 -23.82 -15.38 -9.21
#